data_AF-A0A1R1JNU1-F1
#
_entry.id   AF-A0A1R1JNU1-F1
#
_cell.length_a   1.000
_cell.length_b   1.000
_cell.length_c   1.000
_cell.angle_alpha   90.00
_cell.angle_beta   90.00
_cell.angle_gamma   90.00
#
_symmetry.space_group_name_H-M   'P 1'
#
loop_
_entity.id
_entity.type
_entity.pdbx_description
1 polymer ?
#
loop_
_entity_poly.entity_id
_entity_poly.type
_entity_poly.pdbx_seq_one_letter_code
_entity_poly.pdbx_strand_id
1 'polypeptide(L)'
;MLKFKAALLIAALNAVIAAPAHAEPPRSVDARGFDVAGVKTGMDYDEAVAAAAKNFGVGKNQIKAGYPTLNPVTNTKQPQNFSYEKDGVRLLVHFEPRVPVDKQRPLAVSQVSYEMPWTPANKDAMAQAVVQKYGKQSNFPNQLNLEWCQKPSTNPGMGCSVDMTQAVLKYSGVSVQLYDPAWTNARIEFINQSNSRKPSF
;
A
#
# COMPACT_ATOMS: atom_id res chain seq x y z
N MET A 1 -46.31 -66.73 24.26
CA MET A 1 -45.42 -65.67 24.80
C MET A 1 -44.31 -65.40 23.80
N LEU A 2 -44.05 -64.12 23.55
CA LEU A 2 -43.08 -63.39 22.70
C LEU A 2 -42.03 -64.13 21.84
N LYS A 3 -42.01 -63.77 20.54
CA LYS A 3 -40.89 -63.85 19.57
C LYS A 3 -39.98 -62.63 19.75
N PHE A 4 -38.65 -62.75 19.57
CA PHE A 4 -37.71 -61.71 19.03
C PHE A 4 -36.32 -62.36 18.88
N LYS A 5 -35.91 -62.81 17.69
CA LYS A 5 -35.19 -62.11 16.60
C LYS A 5 -33.86 -61.48 17.01
N ALA A 6 -32.81 -61.91 16.30
CA ALA A 6 -31.41 -61.57 16.44
C ALA A 6 -31.09 -60.09 16.21
N ALA A 7 -29.99 -59.61 16.78
CA ALA A 7 -29.32 -58.39 16.35
C ALA A 7 -27.79 -58.56 16.48
N LEU A 8 -27.14 -58.78 15.33
CA LEU A 8 -25.70 -58.58 15.14
C LEU A 8 -25.46 -57.06 15.05
N LEU A 9 -24.67 -56.49 15.96
CA LEU A 9 -24.22 -55.10 15.88
C LEU A 9 -22.88 -55.05 15.15
N ILE A 10 -22.91 -54.65 13.88
CA ILE A 10 -21.73 -54.30 13.09
C ILE A 10 -21.41 -52.83 13.40
N ALA A 11 -20.34 -52.59 14.16
CA ALA A 11 -19.80 -51.26 14.37
C ALA A 11 -19.01 -50.84 13.11
N ALA A 12 -19.65 -50.08 12.22
CA ALA A 12 -18.98 -49.43 11.09
C ALA A 12 -18.25 -48.17 11.59
N LEU A 13 -16.93 -48.28 11.77
CA LEU A 13 -16.04 -47.17 12.09
C LEU A 13 -15.84 -46.33 10.82
N ASN A 14 -16.63 -45.25 10.67
CA ASN A 14 -16.41 -44.28 9.60
C ASN A 14 -15.14 -43.48 9.90
N ALA A 15 -14.00 -43.90 9.34
CA ALA A 15 -12.79 -43.11 9.30
C ALA A 15 -13.02 -41.90 8.36
N VAL A 16 -13.33 -40.75 8.94
CA VAL A 16 -13.33 -39.47 8.22
C VAL A 16 -11.89 -39.18 7.83
N ILE A 17 -11.57 -39.37 6.54
CA ILE A 17 -10.31 -38.93 5.95
C ILE A 17 -10.36 -37.41 5.95
N ALA A 18 -9.73 -36.79 6.96
CA ALA A 18 -9.50 -35.35 6.95
C ALA A 18 -8.56 -35.04 5.78
N ALA A 19 -9.11 -34.45 4.72
CA ALA A 19 -8.28 -33.87 3.66
C ALA A 19 -7.34 -32.84 4.31
N PRO A 20 -6.06 -32.80 3.94
CA PRO A 20 -5.15 -31.79 4.46
C PRO A 20 -5.73 -30.41 4.14
N ALA A 21 -5.89 -29.57 5.17
CA ALA A 21 -6.28 -28.19 4.99
C ALA A 21 -5.18 -27.50 4.19
N HIS A 22 -5.37 -27.40 2.88
CA HIS A 22 -4.50 -26.61 2.02
C HIS A 22 -4.64 -25.16 2.46
N ALA A 23 -3.60 -24.63 3.09
CA ALA A 23 -3.51 -23.20 3.36
C ALA A 23 -3.68 -22.46 2.03
N GLU A 24 -4.66 -21.54 1.96
CA GLU A 24 -4.83 -20.70 0.78
C GLU A 24 -3.49 -20.00 0.48
N PRO A 25 -3.03 -20.02 -0.78
CA PRO A 25 -1.82 -19.31 -1.14
C PRO A 25 -1.97 -17.81 -0.82
N PRO A 26 -0.89 -17.12 -0.40
CA PRO A 26 -0.92 -15.69 -0.14
C PRO A 26 -1.54 -14.89 -1.30
N ARG A 27 -2.42 -13.94 -0.99
CA ARG A 27 -3.15 -13.16 -1.99
C ARG A 27 -2.22 -12.15 -2.65
N SER A 28 -2.03 -12.25 -3.97
CA SER A 28 -1.30 -11.25 -4.78
C SER A 28 -2.23 -10.13 -5.24
N VAL A 29 -1.84 -8.86 -5.03
CA VAL A 29 -2.54 -7.68 -5.56
C VAL A 29 -1.56 -6.56 -5.93
N ASP A 30 -1.80 -5.84 -7.04
CA ASP A 30 -0.98 -4.66 -7.36
C ASP A 30 -1.48 -3.43 -6.59
N ALA A 31 -0.68 -2.97 -5.62
CA ALA A 31 -1.03 -1.82 -4.79
C ALA A 31 -1.09 -0.49 -5.58
N ARG A 32 -0.55 -0.43 -6.81
CA ARG A 32 -0.68 0.75 -7.68
C ARG A 32 -2.13 1.10 -8.02
N GLY A 33 -3.03 0.11 -7.96
CA GLY A 33 -4.45 0.33 -8.19
C GLY A 33 -5.16 1.08 -7.05
N PHE A 34 -4.58 1.08 -5.85
CA PHE A 34 -5.17 1.65 -4.65
C PHE A 34 -4.93 3.16 -4.53
N ASP A 35 -5.84 3.82 -3.80
CA ASP A 35 -5.69 5.20 -3.37
C ASP A 35 -5.69 5.28 -1.84
N VAL A 36 -4.98 6.26 -1.28
CA VAL A 36 -5.07 6.65 0.13
C VAL A 36 -5.54 8.10 0.17
N ALA A 37 -6.68 8.35 0.83
CA ALA A 37 -7.35 9.65 0.84
C ALA A 37 -7.57 10.24 -0.57
N GLY A 38 -7.93 9.40 -1.54
CA GLY A 38 -8.15 9.78 -2.94
C GLY A 38 -6.87 9.86 -3.79
N VAL A 39 -5.69 9.87 -3.17
CA VAL A 39 -4.40 10.03 -3.86
C VAL A 39 -3.82 8.67 -4.25
N LYS A 40 -3.43 8.53 -5.51
CA LYS A 40 -2.76 7.33 -6.05
C LYS A 40 -1.31 7.62 -6.37
N THR A 41 -0.49 6.58 -6.37
CA THR A 41 0.85 6.67 -6.96
C THR A 41 0.77 7.05 -8.45
N GLY A 42 1.76 7.79 -8.93
CA GLY A 42 1.84 8.20 -10.33
C GLY A 42 0.97 9.39 -10.73
N MET A 43 0.07 9.88 -9.86
CA MET A 43 -0.58 11.18 -10.04
C MET A 43 0.47 12.30 -10.11
N ASP A 44 0.22 13.32 -10.93
CA ASP A 44 1.00 14.55 -10.86
C ASP A 44 0.61 15.42 -9.65
N TYR A 45 1.27 16.57 -9.51
CA TYR A 45 1.07 17.45 -8.36
C TYR A 45 -0.38 17.99 -8.27
N ASP A 46 -0.92 18.51 -9.38
CA ASP A 46 -2.23 19.15 -9.39
C ASP A 46 -3.36 18.13 -9.28
N GLU A 47 -3.19 16.95 -9.90
CA GLU A 47 -4.06 15.79 -9.75
C GLU A 47 -4.14 15.35 -8.29
N ALA A 48 -2.99 15.17 -7.63
CA ALA A 48 -2.93 14.72 -6.25
C ALA A 48 -3.50 15.75 -5.26
N VAL A 49 -3.22 17.05 -5.44
CA VAL A 49 -3.82 18.12 -4.63
C VAL A 49 -5.34 18.16 -4.82
N ALA A 50 -5.83 18.04 -6.05
CA ALA A 50 -7.26 18.01 -6.33
C ALA A 50 -7.95 16.78 -5.72
N ALA A 51 -7.32 15.62 -5.81
CA ALA A 51 -7.82 14.38 -5.23
C ALA A 51 -7.92 14.46 -3.70
N ALA A 52 -6.86 14.95 -3.03
CA ALA A 52 -6.85 15.16 -1.59
C ALA A 52 -7.92 16.18 -1.16
N ALA A 53 -7.98 17.33 -1.83
CA ALA A 53 -8.97 18.37 -1.54
C ALA A 53 -10.41 17.84 -1.66
N LYS A 54 -10.69 17.08 -2.72
CA LYS A 54 -11.99 16.41 -2.92
C LYS A 54 -12.29 15.41 -1.81
N ASN A 55 -11.31 14.57 -1.45
CA ASN A 55 -11.49 13.55 -0.41
C ASN A 55 -11.84 14.16 0.96
N PHE A 56 -11.21 15.28 1.32
CA PHE A 56 -11.46 15.96 2.59
C PHE A 56 -12.60 16.99 2.54
N GLY A 57 -13.18 17.25 1.36
CA GLY A 57 -14.19 18.29 1.18
C GLY A 57 -13.68 19.70 1.50
N VAL A 58 -12.41 19.97 1.19
CA VAL A 58 -11.74 21.25 1.48
C VAL A 58 -11.30 21.96 0.20
N GLY A 59 -11.02 23.27 0.31
CA GLY A 59 -10.37 24.02 -0.77
C GLY A 59 -8.90 23.63 -0.92
N LYS A 60 -8.37 23.71 -2.15
CA LYS A 60 -6.94 23.43 -2.44
C LYS A 60 -5.98 24.29 -1.60
N ASN A 61 -6.39 25.49 -1.20
CA ASN A 61 -5.62 26.38 -0.34
C ASN A 61 -5.39 25.86 1.09
N GLN A 62 -6.14 24.84 1.52
CA GLN A 62 -5.92 24.16 2.81
C GLN A 62 -4.88 23.03 2.71
N ILE A 63 -4.48 22.66 1.48
CA ILE A 63 -3.40 21.71 1.22
C ILE A 63 -2.09 22.51 1.15
N LYS A 64 -1.17 22.24 2.09
CA LYS A 64 0.08 22.99 2.25
C LYS A 64 1.16 22.38 1.38
N ALA A 65 1.64 23.13 0.40
CA ALA A 65 2.82 22.74 -0.36
C ALA A 65 4.06 22.69 0.55
N GLY A 66 4.93 21.70 0.33
CA GLY A 66 6.25 21.68 0.93
C GLY A 66 7.18 22.75 0.34
N TYR A 67 8.36 22.90 0.93
CA TYR A 67 9.37 23.81 0.40
C TYR A 67 9.83 23.36 -1.00
N PRO A 68 9.93 24.28 -1.99
CA PRO A 68 10.45 23.95 -3.30
C PRO A 68 11.93 23.54 -3.22
N THR A 69 12.25 22.35 -3.74
CA THR A 69 13.62 21.86 -3.87
C THR A 69 13.95 21.59 -5.34
N LEU A 70 15.24 21.51 -5.66
CA LEU A 70 15.68 21.27 -7.02
C LEU A 70 15.27 19.87 -7.47
N ASN A 71 14.47 19.79 -8.55
CA ASN A 71 14.23 18.56 -9.27
C ASN A 71 15.46 18.26 -10.15
N PRO A 72 16.23 17.18 -9.90
CA PRO A 72 17.47 16.89 -10.62
C PRO A 72 17.23 16.38 -12.05
N VAL A 73 15.99 16.04 -12.41
CA VAL A 73 15.61 15.56 -13.75
C VAL A 73 15.26 16.74 -14.66
N THR A 74 14.54 17.74 -14.14
CA THR A 74 14.09 18.91 -14.92
C THR A 74 14.91 20.17 -14.66
N ASN A 75 15.78 20.18 -13.65
CA ASN A 75 16.56 21.32 -13.17
C ASN A 75 15.69 22.53 -12.75
N THR A 76 14.51 22.27 -12.20
CA THR A 76 13.55 23.31 -11.73
C THR A 76 13.22 23.13 -10.26
N LYS A 77 13.00 24.24 -9.52
CA LYS A 77 12.55 24.15 -8.13
C LYS A 77 11.05 23.88 -8.05
N GLN A 78 10.67 22.81 -7.35
CA GLN A 78 9.28 22.37 -7.21
C GLN A 78 9.05 21.74 -5.82
N PRO A 79 7.85 21.85 -5.24
CA PRO A 79 7.52 21.19 -3.99
C PRO A 79 7.52 19.65 -4.17
N GLN A 80 8.40 18.94 -3.48
CA GLN A 80 8.49 17.47 -3.52
C GLN A 80 7.52 16.78 -2.56
N ASN A 81 6.67 17.55 -1.89
CA ASN A 81 5.58 17.05 -1.08
C ASN A 81 4.48 18.10 -0.91
N PHE A 82 3.32 17.64 -0.45
CA PHE A 82 2.34 18.50 0.21
C PHE A 82 1.79 17.78 1.45
N SER A 83 1.18 18.53 2.34
CA SER A 83 0.47 17.99 3.49
C SER A 83 -0.91 18.61 3.70
N TYR A 84 -1.76 17.87 4.38
CA TYR A 84 -3.00 18.36 4.96
C TYR A 84 -3.06 17.89 6.41
N GLU A 85 -3.44 18.78 7.31
CA GLU A 85 -3.55 18.46 8.72
C GLU A 85 -4.74 19.21 9.33
N LYS A 86 -5.66 18.48 9.96
CA LYS A 86 -6.84 19.03 10.61
C LYS A 86 -7.35 18.04 11.66
N ASP A 87 -7.71 18.52 12.84
CA ASP A 87 -8.29 17.73 13.93
C ASP A 87 -7.48 16.46 14.29
N GLY A 88 -6.14 16.57 14.19
CA GLY A 88 -5.20 15.48 14.43
C GLY A 88 -5.08 14.44 13.30
N VAL A 89 -5.88 14.54 12.24
CA VAL A 89 -5.70 13.77 11.01
C VAL A 89 -4.62 14.42 10.16
N ARG A 90 -3.70 13.61 9.63
CA ARG A 90 -2.59 14.07 8.79
C ARG A 90 -2.52 13.26 7.50
N LEU A 91 -2.42 13.96 6.37
CA LEU A 91 -2.02 13.42 5.08
C LEU A 91 -0.67 14.04 4.69
N LEU A 92 0.28 13.22 4.27
CA LEU A 92 1.54 13.63 3.67
C LEU A 92 1.74 12.87 2.36
N VAL A 93 1.94 13.60 1.27
CA VAL A 93 2.16 13.04 -0.06
C VAL A 93 3.55 13.45 -0.52
N HIS A 94 4.39 12.47 -0.86
CA HIS A 94 5.69 12.71 -1.45
C HIS A 94 5.66 12.43 -2.95
N PHE A 95 6.47 13.22 -3.66
CA PHE A 95 6.67 13.10 -5.08
C PHE A 95 8.10 12.69 -5.37
N GLU A 96 8.26 12.02 -6.50
CA GLU A 96 9.52 11.83 -7.17
C GLU A 96 9.47 12.52 -8.54
N PRO A 97 10.62 12.99 -9.07
CA PRO A 97 10.71 13.40 -10.46
C PRO A 97 10.23 12.32 -11.41
N ARG A 98 9.40 12.69 -12.38
CA ARG A 98 8.90 11.75 -13.38
C ARG A 98 9.99 11.42 -14.39
N VAL A 99 10.25 10.12 -14.55
CA VAL A 99 11.11 9.56 -15.59
C VAL A 99 10.30 8.49 -16.34
N PRO A 100 10.22 8.52 -17.69
CA PRO A 100 10.80 9.51 -18.60
C PRO A 100 10.31 10.94 -18.36
N VAL A 101 11.13 11.92 -18.75
CA VAL A 101 10.87 13.34 -18.48
C VAL A 101 9.57 13.79 -19.14
N ASP A 102 8.61 14.22 -18.32
CA ASP A 102 7.38 14.88 -18.76
C ASP A 102 7.40 16.32 -18.23
N LYS A 103 7.58 17.31 -19.11
CA LYS A 103 7.65 18.71 -18.69
C LYS A 103 6.30 19.26 -18.22
N GLN A 104 5.19 18.65 -18.63
CA GLN A 104 3.85 19.05 -18.21
C GLN A 104 3.49 18.43 -16.86
N ARG A 105 4.01 17.23 -16.59
CA ARG A 105 3.81 16.49 -15.32
C ARG A 105 5.14 16.05 -14.73
N PRO A 106 5.97 17.02 -14.26
CA PRO A 106 7.36 16.78 -13.88
C PRO A 106 7.53 15.94 -12.62
N LEU A 107 6.45 15.74 -11.87
CA LEU A 107 6.39 14.98 -10.63
C LEU A 107 5.39 13.83 -10.75
N ALA A 108 5.65 12.79 -9.96
CA ALA A 108 4.78 11.64 -9.78
C ALA A 108 4.71 11.29 -8.29
N VAL A 109 3.51 11.06 -7.76
CA VAL A 109 3.35 10.60 -6.37
C VAL A 109 4.07 9.27 -6.19
N SER A 110 5.04 9.23 -5.28
CA SER A 110 5.80 8.03 -4.92
C SER A 110 5.35 7.44 -3.59
N GLN A 111 4.86 8.29 -2.68
CA GLN A 111 4.41 7.87 -1.37
C GLN A 111 3.20 8.68 -0.90
N VAL A 112 2.26 8.00 -0.26
CA VAL A 112 1.15 8.62 0.46
C VAL A 112 1.13 8.06 1.87
N SER A 113 1.09 8.94 2.87
CA SER A 113 1.01 8.59 4.29
C SER A 113 -0.20 9.28 4.90
N TYR A 114 -1.11 8.51 5.48
CA TYR A 114 -2.30 8.97 6.18
C TYR A 114 -2.30 8.48 7.62
N GLU A 115 -2.52 9.39 8.57
CA GLU A 115 -2.47 9.09 9.99
C GLU A 115 -3.62 9.75 10.75
N MET A 116 -4.09 9.08 11.81
CA MET A 116 -5.05 9.60 12.77
C MET A 116 -4.48 9.55 14.19
N PRO A 117 -5.04 10.32 15.15
CA PRO A 117 -4.64 10.23 16.55
C PRO A 117 -4.83 8.82 17.09
N TRP A 118 -3.87 8.34 17.90
CA TRP A 118 -3.97 7.03 18.51
C TRP A 118 -5.05 7.01 19.60
N THR A 119 -6.05 6.14 19.42
CA THR A 119 -6.94 5.63 20.46
C THR A 119 -7.31 4.19 20.10
N PRO A 120 -7.72 3.34 21.07
CA PRO A 120 -8.21 2.00 20.75
C PRO A 120 -9.34 2.01 19.72
N ALA A 121 -10.30 2.94 19.87
CA ALA A 121 -11.41 3.10 18.94
C ALA A 121 -10.95 3.47 17.52
N ASN A 122 -10.00 4.40 17.37
CA ASN A 122 -9.47 4.79 16.07
C ASN A 122 -8.67 3.66 15.42
N LYS A 123 -7.92 2.88 16.22
CA LYS A 123 -7.18 1.71 15.73
C LYS A 123 -8.13 0.67 15.15
N ASP A 124 -9.20 0.35 15.87
CA ASP A 124 -10.15 -0.67 15.44
C ASP A 124 -10.99 -0.20 14.25
N ALA A 125 -11.41 1.07 14.25
CA ALA A 125 -12.10 1.68 13.11
C ALA A 125 -11.20 1.71 11.86
N MET A 126 -9.91 2.05 11.99
CA MET A 126 -8.98 2.03 10.87
C MET A 126 -8.76 0.61 10.34
N ALA A 127 -8.55 -0.37 11.22
CA ALA A 127 -8.41 -1.78 10.84
C ALA A 127 -9.60 -2.27 10.01
N GLN A 128 -10.82 -1.94 10.44
CA GLN A 128 -12.05 -2.28 9.71
C GLN A 128 -12.12 -1.56 8.36
N ALA A 129 -11.84 -0.25 8.33
CA ALA A 129 -11.92 0.55 7.12
C ALA A 129 -10.93 0.09 6.03
N VAL A 130 -9.69 -0.27 6.40
CA VAL A 130 -8.69 -0.73 5.42
C VAL A 130 -9.08 -2.10 4.85
N VAL A 131 -9.60 -3.02 5.66
CA VAL A 131 -10.07 -4.32 5.16
C VAL A 131 -11.31 -4.16 4.29
N GLN A 132 -12.23 -3.26 4.66
CA GLN A 132 -13.41 -2.95 3.86
C GLN A 132 -13.02 -2.35 2.50
N LYS A 133 -12.04 -1.43 2.47
CA LYS A 133 -11.63 -0.73 1.26
C LYS A 133 -10.77 -1.58 0.32
N TYR A 134 -9.80 -2.33 0.86
CA TYR A 134 -8.77 -3.03 0.06
C TYR A 134 -8.96 -4.55 0.03
N GLY A 135 -9.90 -5.07 0.81
CA GLY A 135 -10.14 -6.50 0.99
C GLY A 135 -9.07 -7.19 1.84
N LYS A 136 -9.10 -8.53 1.86
CA LYS A 136 -8.14 -9.38 2.59
C LYS A 136 -6.68 -9.07 2.22
N GLN A 137 -5.83 -8.84 3.20
CA GLN A 137 -4.41 -8.52 3.03
C GLN A 137 -3.60 -9.66 2.39
N SER A 138 -2.51 -9.29 1.71
CA SER A 138 -1.59 -10.22 1.06
C SER A 138 -0.80 -11.08 2.04
N ASN A 139 -0.53 -10.56 3.24
CA ASN A 139 0.19 -11.25 4.31
C ASN A 139 -0.72 -11.90 5.36
N PHE A 140 -1.93 -12.32 4.98
CA PHE A 140 -2.82 -13.08 5.86
C PHE A 140 -2.12 -14.37 6.34
N PRO A 141 -2.28 -14.80 7.61
CA PRO A 141 -3.22 -14.33 8.63
C PRO A 141 -2.70 -13.23 9.57
N ASN A 142 -1.65 -12.47 9.20
CA ASN A 142 -1.12 -11.40 10.07
C ASN A 142 -2.23 -10.40 10.43
N GLN A 143 -2.33 -10.03 11.71
CA GLN A 143 -3.36 -9.13 12.25
C GLN A 143 -2.79 -7.79 12.76
N LEU A 144 -1.47 -7.68 12.89
CA LEU A 144 -0.81 -6.49 13.46
C LEU A 144 -0.49 -5.48 12.37
N ASN A 145 0.26 -5.93 11.36
CA ASN A 145 0.63 -5.15 10.20
C ASN A 145 -0.02 -5.80 8.99
N LEU A 146 -0.96 -5.09 8.36
CA LEU A 146 -1.64 -5.58 7.17
C LEU A 146 -0.95 -4.99 5.95
N GLU A 147 -0.59 -5.84 4.99
CA GLU A 147 0.12 -5.41 3.79
C GLU A 147 -0.53 -5.99 2.54
N TRP A 148 -0.60 -5.18 1.48
CA TRP A 148 -1.10 -5.57 0.17
C TRP A 148 -0.03 -5.31 -0.88
N CYS A 149 0.30 -6.34 -1.65
CA CYS A 149 1.35 -6.29 -2.66
C CYS A 149 1.30 -7.49 -3.62
N GLN A 150 2.05 -7.37 -4.72
CA GLN A 150 2.02 -8.34 -5.81
C GLN A 150 2.80 -9.61 -5.45
N LYS A 151 3.86 -9.46 -4.66
CA LYS A 151 4.77 -10.53 -4.24
C LYS A 151 4.76 -10.61 -2.71
N PRO A 152 3.75 -11.22 -2.08
CA PRO A 152 3.79 -11.52 -0.65
C PRO A 152 4.90 -12.53 -0.31
N SER A 153 5.43 -12.44 0.91
CA SER A 153 6.33 -13.47 1.45
C SER A 153 5.56 -14.78 1.69
N THR A 154 6.26 -15.91 1.55
CA THR A 154 5.74 -17.23 1.95
C THR A 154 5.59 -17.37 3.47
N ASN A 155 6.30 -16.54 4.25
CA ASN A 155 6.08 -16.35 5.68
C ASN A 155 5.24 -15.09 5.91
N PRO A 156 3.95 -15.20 6.31
CA PRO A 156 3.05 -14.06 6.54
C PRO A 156 3.56 -13.05 7.59
N GLY A 157 4.40 -13.50 8.53
CA GLY A 157 5.02 -12.63 9.52
C GLY A 157 6.01 -11.62 8.91
N MET A 158 6.59 -11.94 7.75
CA MET A 158 7.50 -11.04 7.02
C MET A 158 6.77 -10.04 6.13
N GLY A 159 5.46 -10.19 5.93
CA GLY A 159 4.69 -9.25 5.11
C GLY A 159 4.90 -9.45 3.60
N CYS A 160 5.03 -8.34 2.90
CA CYS A 160 5.41 -8.31 1.49
C CYS A 160 6.89 -8.69 1.31
N SER A 161 7.21 -9.27 0.16
CA SER A 161 8.60 -9.61 -0.18
C SER A 161 9.51 -8.38 -0.06
N VAL A 162 10.74 -8.61 0.40
CA VAL A 162 11.83 -7.61 0.48
C VAL A 162 12.29 -7.10 -0.89
N ASP A 163 11.68 -7.60 -1.97
CA ASP A 163 11.83 -7.08 -3.32
C ASP A 163 11.33 -5.62 -3.40
N MET A 164 12.27 -4.67 -3.41
CA MET A 164 12.04 -3.22 -3.45
C MET A 164 11.59 -2.70 -4.83
N THR A 165 10.93 -3.52 -5.65
CA THR A 165 10.43 -3.14 -6.99
C THR A 165 8.90 -3.08 -7.08
N GLN A 166 8.20 -3.57 -6.06
CA GLN A 166 6.73 -3.59 -6.03
C GLN A 166 6.17 -2.44 -5.21
N ALA A 167 4.99 -1.97 -5.59
CA ALA A 167 4.21 -1.10 -4.74
C ALA A 167 3.66 -1.88 -3.54
N VAL A 168 3.64 -1.24 -2.38
CA VAL A 168 3.10 -1.81 -1.14
C VAL A 168 2.16 -0.81 -0.49
N LEU A 169 0.96 -1.29 -0.16
CA LEU A 169 0.08 -0.61 0.78
C LEU A 169 0.26 -1.28 2.14
N LYS A 170 0.54 -0.49 3.18
CA LYS A 170 0.76 -0.95 4.54
C LYS A 170 -0.20 -0.24 5.48
N TYR A 171 -0.79 -1.00 6.39
CA TYR A 171 -1.51 -0.50 7.54
C TYR A 171 -0.79 -0.93 8.83
N SER A 172 -0.69 0.00 9.78
CA SER A 172 -0.16 -0.25 11.13
C SER A 172 -0.84 0.68 12.13
N GLY A 173 -1.76 0.12 12.93
CA GLY A 173 -2.42 0.82 14.02
C GLY A 173 -3.37 1.94 13.56
N VAL A 174 -2.87 3.17 13.50
CA VAL A 174 -3.63 4.36 13.04
C VAL A 174 -2.95 5.05 11.85
N SER A 175 -2.10 4.31 11.13
CA SER A 175 -1.37 4.78 9.95
C SER A 175 -1.62 3.86 8.75
N VAL A 176 -1.78 4.47 7.57
CA VAL A 176 -1.81 3.82 6.27
C VAL A 176 -0.77 4.47 5.36
N GLN A 177 0.08 3.66 4.75
CA GLN A 177 1.13 4.11 3.84
C GLN A 177 1.02 3.36 2.51
N LEU A 178 0.94 4.09 1.40
CA LEU A 178 1.14 3.57 0.05
C LEU A 178 2.51 4.03 -0.44
N TYR A 179 3.35 3.10 -0.89
CA TYR A 179 4.65 3.41 -1.47
C TYR A 179 4.84 2.65 -2.78
N ASP A 180 5.28 3.34 -3.84
CA ASP A 180 5.68 2.73 -5.11
C ASP A 180 7.15 3.09 -5.41
N PRO A 181 8.08 2.13 -5.24
CA PRO A 181 9.50 2.35 -5.49
C PRO A 181 9.82 2.56 -6.98
N ALA A 182 8.90 2.28 -7.90
CA ALA A 182 9.15 2.46 -9.33
C ALA A 182 9.59 3.89 -9.67
N TRP A 183 9.00 4.90 -9.03
CA TRP A 183 9.34 6.31 -9.27
C TRP A 183 10.73 6.68 -8.73
N THR A 184 11.04 6.23 -7.51
CA THR A 184 12.36 6.40 -6.90
C THR A 184 13.44 5.72 -7.74
N ASN A 185 13.19 4.49 -8.17
CA ASN A 185 14.13 3.69 -8.96
C ASN A 185 14.37 4.32 -10.34
N ALA A 186 13.31 4.79 -11.02
CA ALA A 186 13.42 5.45 -12.32
C ALA A 186 14.25 6.75 -12.24
N ARG A 187 14.07 7.55 -11.18
CA ARG A 187 14.91 8.72 -10.90
C ARG A 187 16.37 8.30 -10.67
N ILE A 188 16.63 7.31 -9.82
CA ILE A 188 18.00 6.84 -9.53
C ILE A 188 18.69 6.38 -10.82
N GLU A 189 18.01 5.58 -11.63
CA GLU A 189 18.53 5.10 -12.90
C GLU A 189 18.87 6.25 -13.86
N PHE A 190 17.96 7.23 -14.01
CA PHE A 190 18.20 8.42 -14.82
C PHE A 190 19.45 9.20 -14.37
N ILE A 191 19.63 9.40 -13.07
CA ILE A 191 20.79 10.12 -12.52
C ILE A 191 22.07 9.33 -12.72
N ASN A 192 22.05 8.01 -12.49
CA ASN A 192 23.22 7.15 -12.72
C ASN A 192 23.63 7.16 -14.19
N GLN A 193 22.68 7.07 -15.12
CA GLN A 193 22.94 7.18 -16.56
C GLN A 193 23.50 8.56 -16.92
N SER A 194 22.92 9.63 -16.38
CA SER A 194 23.38 11.02 -16.63
C SER A 194 24.79 11.31 -16.09
N ASN A 195 25.17 10.63 -15.01
CA ASN A 195 26.50 10.74 -14.40
C ASN A 195 27.52 9.75 -14.95
N SER A 196 27.10 8.80 -15.80
CA SER A 196 28.01 7.82 -16.39
C SER A 196 29.06 8.54 -17.27
N ARG A 197 30.33 8.20 -17.06
CA ARG A 197 31.48 8.70 -17.84
C ARG A 197 32.30 7.51 -18.30
N LYS A 198 32.80 7.55 -19.54
CA LYS A 198 33.79 6.58 -20.00
C LYS A 198 35.13 6.93 -19.37
N PRO A 199 35.93 5.96 -18.89
CA PRO A 199 37.31 6.22 -18.50
C PRO A 199 38.05 6.92 -19.64
N SER A 200 38.84 7.95 -19.30
CA SER A 200 39.65 8.72 -20.25
C SER A 200 41.09 8.22 -20.34
N PHE A 201 41.33 7.00 -19.85
CA PHE A 201 42.61 6.29 -19.91
C PHE A 201 42.42 4.97 -20.65
#